data_AF-A0A6M0SB24-F1
#
_entry.id   AF-A0A6M0SB24-F1
#
_cell.length_a   1.000
_cell.length_b   1.000
_cell.length_c   1.000
_cell.angle_alpha   90.00
_cell.angle_beta   90.00
_cell.angle_gamma   90.00
#
_symmetry.space_group_name_H-M   'P 1'
#
loop_
_entity.id
_entity.type
_entity.pdbx_description
1 polymer ?
#
loop_
_entity_poly.entity_id
_entity_poly.type
_entity_poly.pdbx_seq_one_letter_code
_entity_poly.pdbx_strand_id
1 'polypeptide(L)'
;MTNGSNGAQKEAPLLPKDYREWEPQHILSAPSSKMPKQLNIGDWNFKQITAALSRRLEPSLLGTKKKGGAELLFIPWYLACDILDKYAPGWSYDVEVIPMADRVVVKATIEIVARDRTVRRSSTGQETLKQMGNDGVLKLSQDGQPKEHAYGDPITNAEGMALRRAGSKFGLGRYLYYK
;
A
#
# COMPACT_ATOMS: atom_id res chain seq x y z
N MET A 1 -39.31 -28.27 -48.14
CA MET A 1 -38.99 -28.03 -46.71
C MET A 1 -37.66 -28.72 -46.45
N THR A 2 -36.55 -28.08 -46.83
CA THR A 2 -35.63 -27.28 -45.98
C THR A 2 -34.87 -28.11 -44.96
N ASN A 3 -33.55 -28.19 -45.14
CA ASN A 3 -32.59 -28.01 -44.04
C ASN A 3 -31.28 -27.46 -44.60
N GLY A 4 -31.07 -26.16 -44.37
CA GLY A 4 -29.81 -25.47 -44.61
C GLY A 4 -29.10 -25.25 -43.28
N SER A 5 -27.85 -25.69 -43.24
CA SER A 5 -26.85 -25.37 -42.22
C SER A 5 -26.50 -23.89 -42.25
N ASN A 6 -26.35 -23.25 -41.08
CA ASN A 6 -25.48 -22.09 -40.92
C ASN A 6 -24.95 -22.02 -39.48
N GLY A 7 -23.63 -22.22 -39.35
CA GLY A 7 -22.89 -21.92 -38.13
C GLY A 7 -22.60 -20.43 -38.06
N ALA A 8 -23.07 -19.76 -37.02
CA ALA A 8 -22.74 -18.37 -36.74
C ALA A 8 -21.52 -18.31 -35.80
N GLN A 9 -20.41 -17.76 -36.30
CA GLN A 9 -19.31 -17.30 -35.46
C GLN A 9 -19.81 -16.16 -34.57
N LYS A 10 -19.58 -16.23 -33.25
CA LYS A 10 -19.88 -15.15 -32.33
C LYS A 10 -18.74 -14.13 -32.36
N GLU A 11 -19.01 -12.95 -32.89
CA GLU A 11 -18.13 -11.77 -32.79
C GLU A 11 -17.99 -11.32 -31.32
N ALA A 12 -16.80 -10.86 -30.95
CA ALA A 12 -16.54 -10.26 -29.64
C ALA A 12 -17.26 -8.89 -29.52
N PRO A 13 -17.77 -8.50 -28.34
CA PRO A 13 -18.49 -7.25 -28.20
C PRO A 13 -17.55 -6.05 -28.39
N LEU A 14 -17.93 -5.17 -29.32
CA LEU A 14 -17.30 -3.88 -29.55
C LEU A 14 -17.39 -3.02 -28.29
N LEU A 15 -16.26 -2.43 -27.87
CA LEU A 15 -16.22 -1.46 -26.78
C LEU A 15 -17.18 -0.29 -27.05
N PRO A 16 -17.89 0.25 -26.02
CA PRO A 16 -18.78 1.39 -26.18
C PRO A 16 -18.05 2.61 -26.77
N LYS A 17 -18.71 3.30 -27.72
CA LYS A 17 -18.17 4.42 -28.50
C LYS A 17 -17.87 5.70 -27.68
N ASP A 18 -18.12 5.70 -26.39
CA ASP A 18 -18.00 6.87 -25.51
C ASP A 18 -16.72 6.85 -24.64
N TYR A 19 -15.77 5.96 -24.93
CA TYR A 19 -14.42 6.01 -24.38
C TYR A 19 -13.54 7.03 -25.14
N ARG A 20 -14.04 8.26 -25.30
CA ARG A 20 -13.24 9.41 -25.73
C ARG A 20 -12.93 10.25 -24.50
N GLU A 21 -11.66 10.26 -24.13
CA GLU A 21 -10.95 11.34 -23.43
C GLU A 21 -11.80 12.10 -22.41
N TRP A 22 -11.83 11.58 -21.17
CA TRP A 22 -12.16 12.42 -20.03
C TRP A 22 -11.02 13.42 -19.82
N GLU A 23 -11.09 14.57 -20.50
CA GLU A 23 -10.37 15.77 -20.06
C GLU A 23 -11.26 16.55 -19.09
N PRO A 24 -10.88 16.69 -17.80
CA PRO A 24 -11.69 17.44 -16.85
C PRO A 24 -11.59 18.95 -17.10
N GLN A 25 -12.49 19.50 -17.91
CA GLN A 25 -12.60 20.93 -18.22
C GLN A 25 -13.25 21.79 -17.11
N HIS A 26 -13.16 21.38 -15.83
CA HIS A 26 -13.76 22.13 -14.71
C HIS A 26 -12.75 22.71 -13.69
N ILE A 27 -11.46 22.79 -14.03
CA ILE A 27 -10.45 23.49 -13.22
C ILE A 27 -10.00 24.77 -13.94
N LEU A 28 -10.94 25.68 -14.18
CA LEU A 28 -10.66 27.06 -14.57
C LEU A 28 -11.54 28.01 -13.74
N SER A 29 -11.12 28.27 -12.49
CA SER A 29 -11.17 29.60 -11.84
C SER A 29 -10.96 29.51 -10.33
N ALA A 30 -9.74 29.79 -9.86
CA ALA A 30 -9.50 30.45 -8.58
C ALA A 30 -8.13 31.16 -8.64
N PRO A 31 -8.02 32.43 -8.21
CA PRO A 31 -6.75 33.13 -8.21
C PRO A 31 -5.82 32.56 -7.12
N SER A 32 -4.72 31.95 -7.58
CA SER A 32 -3.44 31.70 -6.89
C SER A 32 -3.48 31.74 -5.36
N SER A 33 -3.94 30.66 -4.71
CA SER A 33 -3.21 30.19 -3.55
C SER A 33 -1.87 29.68 -4.09
N LYS A 34 -0.73 30.16 -3.59
CA LYS A 34 0.58 29.65 -4.01
C LYS A 34 0.51 28.13 -3.87
N MET A 35 0.47 27.39 -4.98
CA MET A 35 0.51 25.93 -4.92
C MET A 35 1.71 25.58 -4.05
N PRO A 36 1.55 24.68 -3.06
CA PRO A 36 2.66 24.29 -2.23
C PRO A 36 3.80 23.88 -3.16
N LYS A 37 4.99 24.47 -2.96
CA LYS A 37 6.14 24.21 -3.83
C LYS A 37 6.37 22.70 -3.86
N GLN A 38 6.09 22.09 -5.01
CA GLN A 38 6.38 20.67 -5.22
C GLN A 38 7.89 20.49 -5.10
N LEU A 39 8.30 19.54 -4.25
CA LEU A 39 9.72 19.21 -4.11
C LEU A 39 10.17 18.40 -5.34
N ASN A 40 11.37 18.70 -5.83
CA ASN A 40 12.08 17.88 -6.80
C ASN A 40 13.05 16.93 -6.12
N ILE A 41 13.46 15.88 -6.85
CA ILE A 41 14.50 14.94 -6.40
C ILE A 41 15.76 15.72 -6.03
N GLY A 42 16.28 15.50 -4.82
CA GLY A 42 17.51 16.16 -4.35
C GLY A 42 17.34 17.60 -3.85
N ASP A 43 16.12 18.15 -3.75
CA ASP A 43 15.91 19.49 -3.16
C ASP A 43 16.30 19.51 -1.67
N TRP A 44 16.01 18.42 -0.96
CA TRP A 44 16.26 18.31 0.48
C TRP A 44 17.42 17.37 0.77
N ASN A 45 18.21 17.71 1.79
CA ASN A 45 19.17 16.77 2.37
C ASN A 45 18.44 15.75 3.25
N PHE A 46 19.12 14.65 3.58
CA PHE A 46 18.51 13.55 4.32
C PHE A 46 18.00 13.96 5.72
N LYS A 47 18.65 14.94 6.36
CA LYS A 47 18.21 15.45 7.67
C LYS A 47 16.87 16.18 7.56
N GLN A 48 16.65 16.96 6.51
CA GLN A 48 15.37 17.64 6.26
C GLN A 48 14.24 16.66 5.97
N ILE A 49 14.50 15.65 5.12
CA ILE A 49 13.53 14.59 4.79
C ILE A 49 13.13 13.83 6.06
N THR A 50 14.10 13.32 6.81
CA THR A 50 13.81 12.57 8.05
C THR A 50 13.12 13.42 9.12
N ALA A 51 13.47 14.70 9.24
CA ALA A 51 12.78 15.63 10.14
C ALA A 51 11.31 15.85 9.74
N ALA A 52 11.00 15.93 8.44
CA ALA A 52 9.62 16.07 7.97
C ALA A 52 8.82 14.78 8.14
N LEU A 53 9.38 13.63 7.76
CA LEU A 53 8.74 12.32 7.93
C LEU A 53 8.49 11.96 9.40
N SER A 54 9.30 12.49 10.33
CA SER A 54 9.15 12.23 11.77
C SER A 54 8.05 13.06 12.45
N ARG A 55 7.42 14.00 11.73
CA ARG A 55 6.31 14.79 12.29
C ARG A 55 5.12 13.89 12.61
N ARG A 56 4.33 14.27 13.63
CA ARG A 56 3.05 13.61 13.87
C ARG A 56 2.11 13.88 12.69
N LEU A 57 1.39 12.85 12.28
CA LEU A 57 0.41 12.94 11.22
C LEU A 57 -0.93 13.41 11.80
N GLU A 58 -1.68 14.12 10.96
CA GLU A 58 -3.07 14.44 11.25
C GLU A 58 -3.88 13.15 11.46
N PRO A 59 -4.84 13.12 12.41
CA PRO A 59 -5.65 11.93 12.66
C PRO A 59 -6.38 11.41 11.43
N SER A 60 -6.73 12.28 10.47
CA SER A 60 -7.38 11.89 9.20
C SER A 60 -6.49 11.04 8.29
N LEU A 61 -5.17 11.02 8.51
CA LEU A 61 -4.22 10.19 7.79
C LEU A 61 -4.00 8.82 8.46
N LEU A 62 -4.70 8.55 9.57
CA LEU A 62 -4.57 7.33 10.35
C LEU A 62 -5.83 6.47 10.21
N GLY A 63 -5.60 5.18 9.99
CA GLY A 63 -6.62 4.15 10.15
C GLY A 63 -6.57 3.55 11.54
N THR A 64 -7.67 2.93 11.93
CA THR A 64 -7.81 2.21 13.20
C THR A 64 -7.99 0.71 12.94
N LYS A 65 -7.27 -0.13 13.68
CA LYS A 65 -7.49 -1.58 13.71
C LYS A 65 -7.65 -2.07 15.15
N LYS A 66 -8.67 -2.89 15.41
CA LYS A 66 -8.83 -3.58 16.69
C LYS A 66 -7.97 -4.85 16.70
N LYS A 67 -7.14 -5.03 17.73
CA LYS A 67 -6.36 -6.25 17.93
C LYS A 67 -6.31 -6.59 19.42
N GLY A 68 -6.87 -7.75 19.81
CA GLY A 68 -6.85 -8.22 21.20
C GLY A 68 -7.49 -7.26 22.19
N GLY A 69 -8.59 -6.59 21.80
CA GLY A 69 -9.28 -5.59 22.64
C GLY A 69 -8.64 -4.20 22.64
N ALA A 70 -7.41 -4.04 22.16
CA ALA A 70 -6.77 -2.74 22.00
C ALA A 70 -7.07 -2.13 20.63
N GLU A 71 -7.22 -0.80 20.61
CA GLU A 71 -7.32 -0.01 19.40
C GLU A 71 -5.92 0.44 18.96
N LEU A 72 -5.51 0.07 17.76
CA LEU A 72 -4.20 0.41 17.20
C LEU A 72 -4.36 1.35 16.02
N LEU A 73 -3.70 2.50 16.09
CA LEU A 73 -3.57 3.42 14.97
C LEU A 73 -2.49 2.94 14.01
N PHE A 74 -2.73 3.13 12.71
CA PHE A 74 -1.76 2.82 11.67
C PHE A 74 -1.92 3.77 10.49
N ILE A 75 -0.90 3.90 9.64
CA ILE A 75 -1.00 4.64 8.37
C ILE A 75 -1.53 3.68 7.30
N PRO A 76 -2.63 3.96 6.58
CA PRO A 76 -2.99 3.20 5.39
C PRO A 76 -1.83 3.18 4.39
N TRP A 77 -1.58 2.05 3.71
CA TRP A 77 -0.35 1.87 2.93
C TRP A 77 -0.22 2.89 1.79
N TYR A 78 -1.32 3.23 1.12
CA TYR A 78 -1.36 4.21 0.03
C TYR A 78 -1.05 5.63 0.53
N LEU A 79 -1.54 6.01 1.72
CA LEU A 79 -1.17 7.28 2.35
C LEU A 79 0.31 7.32 2.75
N ALA A 80 0.92 6.18 3.08
CA ALA A 80 2.35 6.14 3.30
C ALA A 80 3.13 6.48 2.01
N CYS A 81 2.66 6.01 0.86
CA CYS A 81 3.21 6.38 -0.45
C CYS A 81 3.03 7.89 -0.72
N ASP A 82 1.82 8.42 -0.54
CA ASP A 82 1.54 9.85 -0.76
C ASP A 82 2.43 10.77 0.11
N ILE A 83 2.68 10.37 1.36
CA ILE A 83 3.57 11.10 2.27
C ILE A 83 5.03 11.03 1.80
N LEU A 84 5.48 9.89 1.28
CA LEU A 84 6.82 9.74 0.71
C LEU A 84 6.96 10.54 -0.58
N ASP A 85 5.96 10.55 -1.47
CA ASP A 85 5.94 11.38 -2.68
C ASP A 85 6.07 12.86 -2.33
N LYS A 86 5.41 13.29 -1.25
CA LYS A 86 5.45 14.68 -0.79
C LYS A 86 6.80 15.12 -0.24
N TYR A 87 7.49 14.27 0.55
CA TYR A 87 8.68 14.68 1.31
C TYR A 87 9.99 14.06 0.82
N ALA A 88 9.92 13.03 0.00
CA ALA A 88 11.06 12.29 -0.56
C ALA A 88 10.78 11.97 -2.05
N PRO A 89 10.57 12.98 -2.91
CA PRO A 89 10.33 12.75 -4.32
C PRO A 89 11.47 11.93 -4.94
N GLY A 90 11.11 10.94 -5.75
CA GLY A 90 12.07 9.97 -6.31
C GLY A 90 12.44 8.83 -5.37
N TRP A 91 11.74 8.65 -4.25
CA TRP A 91 11.82 7.41 -3.47
C TRP A 91 11.37 6.22 -4.32
N SER A 92 11.91 5.05 -3.99
CA SER A 92 11.51 3.77 -4.57
C SER A 92 11.50 2.71 -3.48
N TYR A 93 10.91 1.56 -3.76
CA TYR A 93 11.07 0.40 -2.92
C TYR A 93 11.02 -0.90 -3.70
N ASP A 94 11.80 -1.87 -3.24
CA ASP A 94 11.77 -3.24 -3.74
C ASP A 94 11.08 -4.15 -2.73
N VAL A 95 10.40 -5.18 -3.26
CA VAL A 95 9.67 -6.19 -2.48
C VAL A 95 10.26 -7.56 -2.75
N GLU A 96 10.56 -8.28 -1.67
CA GLU A 96 11.00 -9.67 -1.69
C GLU A 96 9.97 -10.52 -0.91
N VAL A 97 9.34 -11.46 -1.61
CA VAL A 97 8.37 -12.40 -1.02
C VAL A 97 9.10 -13.67 -0.58
N ILE A 98 9.00 -13.98 0.70
CA ILE A 98 9.63 -15.14 1.34
C ILE A 98 8.49 -16.08 1.78
N PRO A 99 8.14 -17.07 0.94
CA PRO A 99 7.10 -18.03 1.30
C PRO A 99 7.59 -18.95 2.43
N MET A 100 6.70 -19.22 3.38
CA MET A 100 6.89 -20.23 4.41
C MET A 100 5.67 -21.17 4.41
N ALA A 101 5.74 -22.28 5.14
CA ALA A 101 4.69 -23.30 5.11
C ALA A 101 3.31 -22.80 5.57
N ASP A 102 3.25 -21.93 6.58
CA ASP A 102 2.01 -21.46 7.22
C ASP A 102 1.77 -19.95 7.06
N ARG A 103 2.73 -19.22 6.50
CA ARG A 103 2.74 -17.76 6.42
C ARG A 103 3.53 -17.29 5.21
N VAL A 104 3.33 -16.03 4.86
CA VAL A 104 4.22 -15.30 3.98
C VAL A 104 4.95 -14.23 4.80
N VAL A 105 6.25 -14.11 4.56
CA VAL A 105 7.04 -12.97 5.02
C VAL A 105 7.37 -12.11 3.81
N VAL A 106 7.11 -10.83 3.88
CA VAL A 106 7.46 -9.87 2.84
C VAL A 106 8.51 -8.93 3.39
N LYS A 107 9.61 -8.75 2.67
CA LYS A 107 10.63 -7.75 2.96
C LYS A 107 10.48 -6.60 1.98
N ALA A 108 10.26 -5.39 2.50
CA ALA A 108 10.26 -4.17 1.73
C ALA A 108 11.54 -3.38 2.01
N THR A 109 12.22 -2.92 0.96
CA THR A 109 13.42 -2.06 1.08
C THR A 109 13.13 -0.73 0.43
N ILE A 110 12.97 0.33 1.23
CA ILE A 110 12.78 1.68 0.72
C ILE A 110 14.15 2.32 0.48
N GLU A 111 14.31 2.97 -0.67
CA GLU A 111 15.41 3.84 -1.03
C GLU A 111 14.93 5.30 -1.08
N ILE A 112 15.69 6.21 -0.44
CA ILE A 112 15.47 7.65 -0.53
C ILE A 112 16.72 8.30 -1.12
N VAL A 113 16.55 8.99 -2.24
CA VAL A 113 17.57 9.84 -2.88
C VAL A 113 17.47 11.25 -2.31
N ALA A 114 18.39 11.61 -1.42
CA ALA A 114 18.51 12.97 -0.89
C ALA A 114 19.68 13.70 -1.55
N ARG A 115 19.73 15.03 -1.39
CA ARG A 115 20.80 15.88 -1.95
C ARG A 115 22.21 15.43 -1.57
N ASP A 116 22.40 14.96 -0.35
CA ASP A 116 23.69 14.65 0.26
C ASP A 116 24.02 13.15 0.28
N ARG A 117 23.02 12.27 0.12
CA ARG A 117 23.20 10.81 0.12
C ARG A 117 21.95 10.08 -0.34
N THR A 118 22.15 8.85 -0.81
CA THR A 118 21.11 7.85 -1.00
C THR A 118 21.12 6.88 0.17
N VAL A 119 19.95 6.61 0.77
CA VAL A 119 19.85 5.72 1.94
C VAL A 119 18.79 4.67 1.72
N ARG A 120 19.14 3.40 1.96
CA ARG A 120 18.21 2.27 1.93
C ARG A 120 17.92 1.77 3.33
N ARG A 121 16.65 1.47 3.63
CA ARG A 121 16.26 0.79 4.88
C ARG A 121 15.18 -0.23 4.58
N SER A 122 15.37 -1.43 5.09
CA SER A 122 14.46 -2.54 4.90
C SER A 122 13.69 -2.91 6.17
N SER A 123 12.52 -3.50 6.02
CA SER A 123 11.81 -4.15 7.11
C SER A 123 10.97 -5.30 6.58
N THR A 124 10.41 -6.09 7.50
CA THR A 124 9.56 -7.22 7.18
C THR A 124 8.15 -7.02 7.69
N GLY A 125 7.20 -7.53 6.93
CA GLY A 125 5.84 -7.81 7.34
C GLY A 125 5.58 -9.30 7.19
N GLN A 126 4.57 -9.79 7.90
CA GLN A 126 4.18 -11.19 7.82
C GLN A 126 2.67 -11.30 7.94
N GLU A 127 2.10 -12.29 7.27
CA GLU A 127 0.70 -12.66 7.37
C GLU A 127 0.56 -14.18 7.28
N THR A 128 -0.36 -14.76 8.05
CA THR A 128 -0.64 -16.20 7.96
C THR A 128 -1.43 -16.50 6.69
N LEU A 129 -1.25 -17.70 6.12
CA LEU A 129 -2.03 -18.14 4.96
C LEU A 129 -3.37 -18.76 5.38
N LYS A 130 -3.44 -19.28 6.61
CA LYS A 130 -4.60 -19.97 7.17
C LYS A 130 -5.19 -19.18 8.33
N GLN A 131 -6.51 -19.24 8.47
CA GLN A 131 -7.23 -18.57 9.53
C GLN A 131 -6.96 -19.25 10.88
N MET A 132 -6.53 -18.48 11.87
CA MET A 132 -6.33 -18.94 13.24
C MET A 132 -7.55 -18.59 14.11
N GLY A 133 -7.90 -19.48 15.04
CA GLY A 133 -8.80 -19.22 16.15
C GLY A 133 -8.18 -18.31 17.20
N ASN A 134 -9.01 -17.78 18.09
CA ASN A 134 -8.55 -16.92 19.20
C ASN A 134 -7.72 -17.70 20.24
N ASP A 135 -7.84 -19.03 20.21
CA ASP A 135 -7.11 -20.04 20.97
C ASP A 135 -5.76 -20.41 20.34
N GLY A 136 -5.43 -19.87 19.17
CA GLY A 136 -4.19 -20.21 18.45
C GLY A 136 -4.28 -21.51 17.65
N VAL A 137 -5.48 -22.10 17.50
CA VAL A 137 -5.71 -23.33 16.72
C VAL A 137 -6.23 -22.98 15.33
N LEU A 138 -5.85 -23.74 14.29
CA LEU A 138 -6.36 -23.52 12.93
C LEU A 138 -7.88 -23.65 12.91
N LYS A 139 -8.57 -22.63 12.36
CA LYS A 139 -10.00 -22.76 12.11
C LYS A 139 -10.20 -23.75 10.99
N LEU A 140 -11.06 -24.73 11.21
CA LEU A 140 -11.44 -25.69 10.19
C LEU A 140 -12.73 -25.23 9.49
N SER A 141 -12.84 -25.47 8.18
CA SER A 141 -14.09 -25.41 7.43
C SER A 141 -14.98 -26.61 7.76
N GLN A 142 -16.22 -26.62 7.26
CA GLN A 142 -17.21 -27.67 7.57
C GLN A 142 -16.75 -29.08 7.13
N ASP A 143 -15.85 -29.15 6.16
CA ASP A 143 -15.22 -30.37 5.63
C ASP A 143 -13.94 -30.78 6.39
N GLY A 144 -13.59 -30.09 7.49
CA GLY A 144 -12.43 -30.41 8.32
C GLY A 144 -11.09 -29.89 7.78
N GLN A 145 -11.08 -29.11 6.70
CA GLN A 145 -9.86 -28.51 6.16
C GLN A 145 -9.52 -27.18 6.84
N PRO A 146 -8.24 -26.76 6.94
CA PRO A 146 -7.89 -25.44 7.45
C PRO A 146 -8.48 -24.33 6.57
N LYS A 147 -9.26 -23.46 7.19
CA LYS A 147 -9.93 -22.35 6.51
C LYS A 147 -8.92 -21.31 6.05
N GLU A 148 -9.04 -20.88 4.81
CA GLU A 148 -8.22 -19.79 4.26
C GLU A 148 -8.51 -18.46 4.96
N HIS A 149 -7.51 -17.58 4.99
CA HIS A 149 -7.67 -16.26 5.58
C HIS A 149 -8.69 -15.44 4.79
N ALA A 150 -9.72 -14.94 5.48
CA ALA A 150 -10.90 -14.34 4.85
C ALA A 150 -10.75 -12.86 4.46
N TYR A 151 -9.60 -12.20 4.72
CA TYR A 151 -9.47 -10.75 4.55
C TYR A 151 -8.24 -10.35 3.72
N GLY A 152 -8.48 -10.05 2.46
CA GLY A 152 -7.46 -9.60 1.50
C GLY A 152 -6.46 -10.68 1.12
N ASP A 153 -5.55 -10.34 0.22
CA ASP A 153 -4.42 -11.21 -0.14
C ASP A 153 -3.31 -11.12 0.94
N PRO A 154 -2.85 -12.25 1.52
CA PRO A 154 -1.82 -12.26 2.57
C PRO A 154 -0.52 -11.56 2.18
N ILE A 155 -0.14 -11.62 0.89
CA ILE A 155 1.08 -10.96 0.39
C ILE A 155 0.90 -9.44 0.49
N THR A 156 -0.21 -8.90 -0.01
CA THR A 156 -0.54 -7.47 0.07
C THR A 156 -0.57 -6.96 1.51
N ASN A 157 -1.15 -7.73 2.44
CA ASN A 157 -1.18 -7.39 3.87
C ASN A 157 0.23 -7.33 4.47
N ALA A 158 1.05 -8.34 4.18
CA ALA A 158 2.43 -8.42 4.63
C ALA A 158 3.29 -7.30 4.01
N GLU A 159 3.11 -6.99 2.73
CA GLU A 159 3.80 -5.89 2.05
C GLU A 159 3.48 -4.55 2.69
N GLY A 160 2.19 -4.22 2.89
CA GLY A 160 1.81 -2.98 3.54
C GLY A 160 2.39 -2.87 4.95
N MET A 161 2.49 -3.98 5.69
CA MET A 161 3.18 -4.01 6.99
C MET A 161 4.68 -3.75 6.86
N ALA A 162 5.35 -4.38 5.89
CA ALA A 162 6.77 -4.21 5.63
C ALA A 162 7.11 -2.77 5.21
N LEU A 163 6.34 -2.20 4.27
CA LEU A 163 6.48 -0.83 3.78
C LEU A 163 6.41 0.18 4.92
N ARG A 164 5.39 0.10 5.78
CA ARG A 164 5.23 1.04 6.91
C ARG A 164 6.36 0.94 7.93
N ARG A 165 6.82 -0.28 8.21
CA ARG A 165 7.95 -0.50 9.13
C ARG A 165 9.28 -0.04 8.51
N ALA A 166 9.47 -0.21 7.21
CA ALA A 166 10.63 0.34 6.51
C ALA A 166 10.59 1.88 6.51
N GLY A 167 9.43 2.47 6.24
CA GLY A 167 9.18 3.91 6.30
C GLY A 167 9.41 4.49 7.70
N SER A 168 8.98 3.78 8.74
CA SER A 168 9.21 4.21 10.13
C SER A 168 10.70 4.23 10.49
N LYS A 169 11.54 3.42 9.84
CA LYS A 169 12.99 3.56 9.96
C LYS A 169 13.49 4.87 9.37
N PHE A 170 12.79 5.57 8.49
CA PHE A 170 13.09 6.96 8.08
C PHE A 170 12.40 8.04 8.94
N GLY A 171 11.43 7.66 9.77
CA GLY A 171 10.70 8.55 10.68
C GLY A 171 9.19 8.48 10.51
N LEU A 172 8.73 8.07 9.32
CA LEU A 172 7.30 8.03 8.95
C LEU A 172 6.48 7.19 9.92
N GLY A 173 5.60 7.84 10.68
CA GLY A 173 4.72 7.15 11.63
C GLY A 173 5.45 6.41 12.75
N ARG A 174 6.73 6.68 13.00
CA ARG A 174 7.51 5.96 14.03
C ARG A 174 6.87 6.06 15.42
N TYR A 175 6.28 7.22 15.74
CA TYR A 175 5.62 7.45 17.02
C TYR A 175 4.41 6.54 17.26
N LEU A 176 3.82 5.95 16.23
CA LEU A 176 2.71 4.99 16.35
C LEU A 176 3.17 3.65 16.96
N TYR A 177 4.48 3.41 17.04
CA TYR A 177 5.06 2.21 17.65
C TYR A 177 5.54 2.42 19.08
N TYR A 178 5.47 3.65 19.61
CA TYR A 178 5.80 3.91 21.01
C TYR A 178 4.68 3.32 21.88
N LYS A 179 5.06 2.46 22.82
CA LYS A 179 4.17 1.85 23.79
C LYS A 179 4.21 2.65 25.09
#